data_AF-A0A2M7NIN4-F1
#
_entry.id   AF-A0A2M7NIN4-F1
#
_cell.length_a   1.000
_cell.length_b   1.000
_cell.length_c   1.000
_cell.angle_alpha   90.00
_cell.angle_beta   90.00
_cell.angle_gamma   90.00
#
_symmetry.space_group_name_H-M   'P 1'
#
loop_
_entity.id
_entity.type
_entity.pdbx_description
1 polymer ?
#
loop_
_entity_poly.entity_id
_entity_poly.type
_entity_poly.pdbx_seq_one_letter_code
_entity_poly.pdbx_strand_id
1 'polypeptide(L)'
;MAHYNFDKDLIDGLDAENSVKSLLKKKYKVSDDDIVSSTTKEFDIKIKSLNLTFEVKNDLMAEKTGNIAIEFESRGKPSGVSTTKADYWVYKFSNMFYIIERTVLVNELVNKGNYSRIVNGGDYGSNTMMYLVKVEAFKSWGEKL
;
A
#
# COMPACT_ATOMS: atom_id res chain seq x y z
N MET A 1 15.38 -8.09 17.98
CA MET A 1 14.66 -6.87 18.40
C MET A 1 14.59 -5.96 17.19
N ALA A 2 13.39 -5.56 16.76
CA ALA A 2 13.27 -4.58 15.68
C ALA A 2 13.74 -3.23 16.20
N HIS A 3 14.81 -2.68 15.63
CA HIS A 3 15.23 -1.31 15.89
C HIS A 3 14.23 -0.38 15.21
N TYR A 4 13.16 -0.05 15.93
CA TYR A 4 12.18 0.94 15.49
C TYR A 4 12.83 2.33 15.53
N ASN A 5 12.97 2.96 14.36
CA ASN A 5 13.43 4.33 14.25
C ASN A 5 12.35 5.13 13.54
N PHE A 6 11.42 5.65 14.34
CA PHE A 6 10.25 6.41 13.89
C PHE A 6 10.59 7.50 12.86
N ASP A 7 11.67 8.24 13.10
CA ASP A 7 12.08 9.35 12.22
C ASP A 7 12.50 8.82 10.84
N LYS A 8 13.18 7.67 10.82
CA LYS A 8 13.57 7.02 9.57
C LYS A 8 12.35 6.48 8.83
N ASP A 9 11.44 5.81 9.54
CA ASP A 9 10.23 5.23 8.94
C ASP A 9 9.33 6.34 8.34
N LEU A 10 9.27 7.49 9.00
CA LEU A 10 8.56 8.67 8.52
C LEU A 10 9.18 9.24 7.22
N ILE A 11 10.52 9.36 7.18
CA ILE A 11 11.25 9.82 5.98
C ILE A 11 11.04 8.83 4.82
N ASP A 12 11.21 7.53 5.08
CA ASP A 12 11.06 6.47 4.08
C ASP A 12 9.63 6.44 3.50
N GLY A 13 8.62 6.71 4.33
CA GLY A 13 7.22 6.85 3.90
C GLY A 13 6.99 8.09 3.01
N LEU A 14 7.51 9.25 3.42
CA LEU A 14 7.39 10.49 2.67
C LEU A 14 8.07 10.39 1.29
N ASP A 15 9.25 9.77 1.23
CA ASP A 15 9.98 9.54 -0.02
C ASP A 15 9.23 8.60 -0.96
N ALA A 16 8.59 7.56 -0.41
CA ALA A 16 7.73 6.67 -1.18
C ALA A 16 6.55 7.43 -1.78
N GLU A 17 5.86 8.25 -0.98
CA GLU A 17 4.71 9.03 -1.44
C GLU A 17 5.09 10.06 -2.52
N ASN A 18 6.22 10.75 -2.35
CA ASN A 18 6.73 11.70 -3.35
C ASN A 18 7.13 11.02 -4.68
N SER A 19 7.71 9.83 -4.59
CA SER A 19 8.01 9.01 -5.76
C SER A 19 6.73 8.59 -6.49
N VAL A 20 5.72 8.14 -5.75
CA VAL A 20 4.42 7.76 -6.31
C VAL A 20 3.73 8.95 -6.97
N LYS A 21 3.70 10.14 -6.33
CA LYS A 21 3.15 11.36 -6.95
C LYS A 21 3.80 11.64 -8.30
N SER A 22 5.12 11.54 -8.40
CA SER A 22 5.85 11.76 -9.65
C SER A 22 5.48 10.75 -10.75
N LEU A 23 5.33 9.47 -10.39
CA LEU A 23 4.92 8.42 -11.32
C LEU A 23 3.47 8.59 -11.78
N LEU A 24 2.55 8.89 -10.86
CA LEU A 24 1.14 9.13 -11.15
C LEU A 24 0.95 10.34 -12.07
N LYS A 25 1.66 11.45 -11.83
CA LYS A 25 1.65 12.62 -12.73
C LYS A 25 2.01 12.23 -14.16
N LYS A 26 3.09 11.46 -14.33
CA LYS A 26 3.53 10.99 -15.64
C LYS A 26 2.51 10.04 -16.30
N LYS A 27 1.98 9.08 -15.54
CA LYS A 27 0.99 8.10 -16.04
C LYS A 27 -0.30 8.76 -16.50
N TYR A 28 -0.85 9.64 -15.68
CA TYR A 28 -2.13 10.31 -15.95
C TYR A 28 -1.99 11.63 -16.71
N LYS A 29 -0.76 12.08 -16.98
CA LYS A 29 -0.44 13.34 -17.69
C LYS A 29 -1.09 14.56 -17.04
N VAL A 30 -1.00 14.62 -15.70
CA VAL A 30 -1.55 15.71 -14.89
C VAL A 30 -0.44 16.61 -14.34
N SER A 31 -0.78 17.86 -14.03
CA SER A 31 0.16 18.83 -13.46
C SER A 31 0.36 18.65 -11.95
N ASP A 32 1.37 19.32 -11.41
CA ASP A 32 1.69 19.32 -9.99
C ASP A 32 0.53 19.86 -9.15
N ASP A 33 -0.16 20.90 -9.62
CA ASP A 33 -1.30 21.48 -8.91
C ASP A 33 -2.52 20.55 -8.88
N ASP A 34 -2.58 19.53 -9.73
CA ASP A 34 -3.72 18.61 -9.81
C ASP A 34 -3.59 17.41 -8.86
N ILE A 35 -2.38 17.11 -8.39
CA ILE A 35 -2.09 16.01 -7.47
C ILE A 35 -1.81 16.53 -6.06
N VAL A 36 -2.54 16.02 -5.07
CA VAL A 36 -2.43 16.50 -3.68
C VAL A 36 -2.26 15.34 -2.72
N SER A 37 -1.49 15.57 -1.65
CA SER A 37 -1.42 14.67 -0.50
C SER A 37 -2.61 14.90 0.42
N SER A 38 -3.00 13.86 1.14
CA SER A 38 -4.03 13.87 2.17
C SER A 38 -3.41 13.59 3.53
N THR A 39 -3.99 14.18 4.57
CA THR A 39 -3.63 13.89 5.97
C THR A 39 -4.69 13.01 6.65
N THR A 40 -5.72 12.61 5.92
CA THR A 40 -6.78 11.72 6.43
C THR A 40 -6.34 10.26 6.30
N LYS A 41 -7.01 9.36 7.02
CA LYS A 41 -6.74 7.91 6.95
C LYS A 41 -7.41 7.21 5.77
N GLU A 42 -8.07 7.97 4.89
CA GLU A 42 -8.90 7.38 3.83
C GLU A 42 -8.11 7.04 2.57
N PHE A 43 -7.08 7.83 2.29
CA PHE A 43 -6.14 7.74 1.17
C PHE A 43 -4.97 8.70 1.43
N ASP A 44 -3.84 8.50 0.76
CA ASP A 44 -2.65 9.34 0.88
C ASP A 44 -2.54 10.37 -0.25
N ILE A 45 -2.99 10.04 -1.47
CA ILE A 45 -2.87 10.89 -2.65
C ILE A 45 -4.22 11.01 -3.37
N LYS A 46 -4.54 12.20 -3.90
CA LYS A 46 -5.67 12.42 -4.80
C LYS A 46 -5.25 13.16 -6.07
N ILE A 47 -5.73 12.69 -7.22
CA ILE A 47 -5.71 13.45 -8.48
C ILE A 47 -7.08 14.11 -8.62
N LYS A 48 -7.14 15.45 -8.56
CA LYS A 48 -8.40 16.20 -8.47
C LYS A 48 -9.21 16.11 -9.75
N SER A 49 -8.60 16.33 -10.91
CA SER A 49 -9.29 16.34 -12.21
C SER A 49 -9.96 15.01 -12.56
N LEU A 50 -9.38 13.90 -12.11
CA LEU A 50 -9.89 12.55 -12.36
C LEU A 50 -10.74 12.01 -11.21
N ASN A 51 -10.77 12.71 -10.08
CA ASN A 51 -11.38 12.25 -8.83
C ASN A 51 -10.91 10.83 -8.43
N LEU A 52 -9.62 10.54 -8.62
CA LEU A 52 -9.00 9.26 -8.25
C LEU A 52 -8.19 9.42 -6.97
N THR A 53 -8.28 8.41 -6.09
CA THR A 53 -7.59 8.36 -4.80
C THR A 53 -6.68 7.14 -4.68
N PHE A 54 -5.56 7.31 -3.99
CA PHE A 54 -4.49 6.30 -3.90
C PHE A 54 -4.00 6.17 -2.46
N GLU A 55 -3.87 4.93 -1.99
CA GLU A 55 -3.16 4.56 -0.76
C GLU A 55 -1.75 4.12 -1.12
N VAL A 56 -0.72 4.59 -0.41
CA VAL A 56 0.68 4.24 -0.62
C VAL A 56 1.18 3.33 0.50
N LYS A 57 1.76 2.20 0.13
CA LYS A 57 2.40 1.26 1.06
C LYS A 57 3.85 1.05 0.68
N ASN A 58 4.74 0.99 1.67
CA ASN A 58 6.15 0.70 1.49
C ASN A 58 6.50 -0.59 2.24
N ASP A 59 6.70 -1.68 1.52
CA ASP A 59 7.06 -2.98 2.08
C ASP A 59 8.55 -3.25 1.91
N LEU A 60 9.32 -2.91 2.94
CA LEU A 60 10.77 -3.07 2.99
C LEU A 60 11.20 -4.55 3.10
N MET A 61 10.31 -5.44 3.56
CA MET A 61 10.62 -6.84 3.80
C MET A 61 10.26 -7.74 2.62
N ALA A 62 9.49 -7.24 1.67
CA ALA A 62 9.06 -8.02 0.51
C ALA A 62 10.21 -8.53 -0.35
N GLU A 63 11.28 -7.75 -0.55
CA GLU A 63 12.46 -8.20 -1.30
C GLU A 63 13.15 -9.38 -0.61
N LYS A 64 13.25 -9.33 0.72
CA LYS A 64 13.91 -10.36 1.52
C LYS A 64 13.07 -11.63 1.66
N THR A 65 11.76 -11.49 1.77
CA THR A 65 10.86 -12.61 2.10
C THR A 65 10.16 -13.22 0.88
N GLY A 66 10.12 -12.49 -0.23
CA GLY A 66 9.35 -12.86 -1.42
C GLY A 66 7.84 -12.75 -1.24
N ASN A 67 7.36 -12.05 -0.20
CA ASN A 67 5.93 -11.85 0.05
C ASN A 67 5.63 -10.37 0.34
N ILE A 68 4.49 -9.90 -0.15
CA ILE A 68 3.89 -8.61 0.20
C ILE A 68 3.00 -8.81 1.43
N ALA A 69 3.13 -7.95 2.42
CA ALA A 69 2.27 -7.87 3.58
C ALA A 69 1.11 -6.88 3.34
N ILE A 70 -0.12 -7.36 3.51
CA ILE A 70 -1.34 -6.57 3.28
C ILE A 70 -2.17 -6.57 4.56
N GLU A 71 -2.13 -5.45 5.27
CA GLU A 71 -2.83 -5.26 6.53
C GLU A 71 -4.35 -5.20 6.34
N PHE A 72 -5.08 -5.89 7.24
CA PHE A 72 -6.54 -5.87 7.27
C PHE A 72 -7.14 -5.63 8.67
N GLU A 73 -6.33 -5.73 9.73
CA GLU A 73 -6.74 -5.48 11.12
C GLU A 73 -5.56 -4.98 11.96
N SER A 74 -5.84 -4.07 12.91
CA SER A 74 -4.89 -3.69 13.97
C SER A 74 -5.62 -3.47 15.28
N ARG A 75 -5.04 -3.96 16.39
CA ARG A 75 -5.59 -3.85 17.76
C ARG A 75 -7.04 -4.32 17.86
N GLY A 76 -7.39 -5.41 17.17
CA GLY A 76 -8.73 -5.98 17.17
C GLY A 76 -9.77 -5.15 16.42
N LYS A 77 -9.34 -4.19 15.58
CA LYS A 77 -10.22 -3.33 14.77
C LYS A 77 -9.85 -3.44 13.30
N PRO A 78 -10.84 -3.42 12.39
CA PRO A 78 -10.56 -3.36 10.96
C PRO A 78 -9.60 -2.22 10.62
N SER A 79 -8.64 -2.48 9.74
CA SER A 79 -7.66 -1.50 9.26
C SER A 79 -7.21 -1.81 7.84
N GLY A 80 -6.35 -0.96 7.27
CA GLY A 80 -5.74 -1.19 5.96
C GLY A 80 -6.77 -1.46 4.86
N VAL A 81 -6.66 -2.61 4.19
CA VAL A 81 -7.52 -2.98 3.07
C VAL A 81 -8.99 -3.12 3.46
N SER A 82 -9.28 -3.35 4.74
CA SER A 82 -10.64 -3.47 5.26
C SER A 82 -11.34 -2.11 5.45
N THR A 83 -10.59 -1.00 5.52
CA THR A 83 -11.14 0.32 5.88
C THR A 83 -10.78 1.46 4.94
N THR A 84 -9.74 1.30 4.12
CA THR A 84 -9.34 2.28 3.11
C THR A 84 -10.51 2.63 2.19
N LYS A 85 -10.57 3.88 1.75
CA LYS A 85 -11.53 4.32 0.73
C LYS A 85 -10.85 4.60 -0.60
N ALA A 86 -9.52 4.49 -0.66
CA ALA A 86 -8.75 4.69 -1.88
C ALA A 86 -9.26 3.80 -3.03
N ASP A 87 -9.26 4.35 -4.24
CA ASP A 87 -9.62 3.62 -5.46
C ASP A 87 -8.52 2.63 -5.84
N TYR A 88 -7.26 3.03 -5.59
CA TYR A 88 -6.07 2.27 -5.91
C TYR A 88 -5.14 2.15 -4.70
N TRP A 89 -4.38 1.07 -4.68
CA TRP A 89 -3.24 0.88 -3.78
C TRP A 89 -1.96 0.88 -4.59
N VAL A 90 -0.95 1.58 -4.11
CA VAL A 90 0.37 1.64 -4.71
C VAL A 90 1.38 1.07 -3.72
N TYR A 91 1.93 -0.09 -4.05
CA TYR A 91 2.98 -0.72 -3.26
C TYR A 91 4.35 -0.38 -3.83
N LYS A 92 5.18 0.26 -2.99
CA LYS A 92 6.63 0.29 -3.14
C LYS A 92 7.21 -0.92 -2.43
N PHE A 93 7.98 -1.72 -3.15
CA PHE A 93 8.79 -2.79 -2.58
C PHE A 93 10.03 -2.98 -3.43
N SER A 94 11.16 -3.28 -2.77
CA SER A 94 12.47 -3.19 -3.42
C SER A 94 12.61 -1.80 -4.09
N ASN A 95 12.87 -1.76 -5.40
CA ASN A 95 12.90 -0.56 -6.23
C ASN A 95 11.76 -0.52 -7.26
N MET A 96 10.63 -1.17 -6.98
CA MET A 96 9.48 -1.25 -7.88
C MET A 96 8.25 -0.59 -7.26
N PHE A 97 7.40 -0.02 -8.12
CA PHE A 97 6.10 0.52 -7.77
C PHE A 97 5.04 -0.24 -8.57
N TYR A 98 4.06 -0.80 -7.88
CA TYR A 98 2.93 -1.48 -8.50
C TYR A 98 1.64 -0.85 -8.03
N ILE A 99 0.74 -0.60 -8.97
CA ILE A 99 -0.60 -0.08 -8.72
C ILE A 99 -1.62 -1.19 -8.94
N ILE A 100 -2.59 -1.27 -8.02
CA ILE A 100 -3.70 -2.22 -8.07
C ILE A 100 -5.00 -1.54 -7.69
N GLU A 101 -6.08 -1.86 -8.41
CA GLU A 101 -7.44 -1.43 -8.03
C GLU A 101 -7.85 -2.07 -6.71
N ARG A 102 -8.40 -1.28 -5.79
CA ARG A 102 -8.85 -1.76 -4.49
C ARG A 102 -9.88 -2.88 -4.61
N THR A 103 -10.78 -2.82 -5.60
CA THR A 103 -11.78 -3.86 -5.88
C THR A 103 -11.12 -5.18 -6.27
N VAL A 104 -10.09 -5.15 -7.12
CA VAL A 104 -9.31 -6.33 -7.49
C VAL A 104 -8.58 -6.88 -6.27
N LEU A 105 -7.88 -6.02 -5.51
CA LEU A 105 -7.15 -6.40 -4.31
C LEU A 105 -8.07 -7.10 -3.29
N VAL A 106 -9.23 -6.50 -2.99
CA VAL A 106 -10.22 -7.08 -2.06
C VAL A 106 -10.76 -8.41 -2.60
N ASN A 107 -11.07 -8.49 -3.89
CA ASN A 107 -11.58 -9.72 -4.47
C ASN A 107 -10.57 -10.88 -4.40
N GLU A 108 -9.31 -10.62 -4.74
CA GLU A 108 -8.24 -11.62 -4.67
C GLU A 108 -8.00 -12.10 -3.23
N LEU A 109 -8.01 -11.19 -2.25
CA LEU A 109 -7.76 -11.53 -0.85
C LEU A 109 -8.95 -12.16 -0.16
N VAL A 110 -10.12 -11.50 -0.21
CA VAL A 110 -11.27 -11.82 0.63
C VAL A 110 -12.15 -12.88 -0.02
N ASN A 111 -12.43 -12.74 -1.32
CA ASN A 111 -13.36 -13.64 -2.00
C ASN A 111 -12.66 -14.91 -2.50
N LYS A 112 -11.44 -14.77 -3.04
CA LYS A 112 -10.68 -15.90 -3.59
C LYS A 112 -9.72 -16.54 -2.59
N GLY A 113 -9.32 -15.82 -1.54
CA GLY A 113 -8.35 -16.34 -0.58
C GLY A 113 -6.95 -16.52 -1.17
N ASN A 114 -6.56 -15.71 -2.16
CA ASN A 114 -5.29 -15.83 -2.88
C ASN A 114 -4.12 -15.24 -2.07
N TYR A 115 -3.89 -15.78 -0.88
CA TYR A 115 -2.76 -15.46 -0.03
C TYR A 115 -2.13 -16.75 0.50
N SER A 116 -0.85 -16.71 0.86
CA SER A 116 -0.14 -17.88 1.37
C SER A 116 -0.52 -18.21 2.81
N ARG A 117 -0.65 -17.19 3.66
CA ARG A 117 -1.08 -17.31 5.06
C ARG A 117 -1.44 -15.95 5.64
N ILE A 118 -2.13 -15.98 6.78
CA ILE A 118 -2.33 -14.83 7.65
C ILE A 118 -1.22 -14.83 8.72
N VAL A 119 -0.69 -13.65 9.03
CA VAL A 119 0.32 -13.46 10.08
C VAL A 119 -0.06 -12.33 11.02
N ASN A 120 0.42 -12.43 12.27
CA ASN A 120 0.47 -11.31 13.21
C ASN A 120 1.83 -10.61 13.05
N GLY A 121 1.81 -9.30 12.80
CA GLY A 121 2.97 -8.45 12.57
C GLY A 121 2.75 -7.03 13.08
N GLY A 122 3.42 -6.06 12.45
CA GLY A 122 3.36 -4.65 12.85
C GLY A 122 4.14 -4.35 14.13
N ASP A 123 3.78 -3.26 14.80
CA ASP A 123 4.45 -2.81 16.01
C ASP A 123 4.18 -3.75 17.19
N TYR A 124 5.12 -3.82 18.14
CA TYR A 124 4.94 -4.61 19.35
C TYR A 124 3.66 -4.20 20.10
N GLY A 125 2.78 -5.17 20.36
CA GLY A 125 1.49 -4.96 21.02
C GLY A 125 0.38 -4.38 20.12
N SER A 126 0.64 -4.16 18.83
CA SER A 126 -0.42 -3.80 17.86
C SER A 126 -1.32 -4.98 17.54
N ASN A 127 -0.78 -6.21 17.54
CA ASN A 127 -1.46 -7.41 17.05
C ASN A 127 -2.02 -7.19 15.64
N THR A 128 -1.24 -6.55 14.76
CA THR A 128 -1.68 -6.25 13.41
C THR A 128 -1.73 -7.52 12.58
N MET A 129 -2.87 -7.78 11.95
CA MET A 129 -3.09 -8.96 11.11
C MET A 129 -2.93 -8.60 9.64
N MET A 130 -2.18 -9.43 8.93
CA MET A 130 -1.82 -9.21 7.53
C MET A 130 -1.99 -10.48 6.70
N TYR A 131 -2.46 -10.33 5.47
CA TYR A 131 -2.31 -11.35 4.45
C TYR A 131 -0.86 -11.31 3.94
N LEU A 132 -0.21 -12.48 3.84
CA LEU A 132 1.05 -12.61 3.10
C LEU A 132 0.78 -13.15 1.71
N VAL A 133 1.07 -12.35 0.69
CA VAL A 133 0.86 -12.67 -0.72
C VAL A 133 2.21 -12.84 -1.40
N LYS A 134 2.39 -13.87 -2.24
CA LYS A 134 3.62 -14.01 -3.04
C LYS A 134 3.78 -12.80 -3.96
N VAL A 135 4.99 -12.25 -4.05
CA VAL A 135 5.28 -11.09 -4.91
C VAL A 135 4.81 -11.34 -6.35
N GLU A 136 4.99 -12.55 -6.88
CA GLU A 136 4.55 -12.91 -8.23
C GLU A 136 3.03 -12.86 -8.40
N ALA A 137 2.28 -13.40 -7.43
CA ALA A 137 0.82 -13.34 -7.43
C ALA A 137 0.35 -11.88 -7.34
N PHE A 138 0.90 -11.10 -6.41
CA PHE A 138 0.57 -9.69 -6.27
C PHE A 138 0.79 -8.90 -7.56
N LYS A 139 1.92 -9.12 -8.25
CA LYS A 139 2.22 -8.48 -9.53
C LYS A 139 1.22 -8.82 -10.63
N SER A 140 0.60 -10.01 -10.59
CA SER A 140 -0.39 -10.43 -11.59
C SER A 140 -1.75 -9.74 -11.46
N TRP A 141 -2.01 -9.09 -10.33
CA TRP A 141 -3.30 -8.44 -10.04
C TRP A 141 -3.33 -6.96 -10.42
N GLY A 142 -2.17 -6.38 -10.75
CA GLY A 142 -2.03 -4.97 -11.05
C GLY A 142 -1.01 -4.75 -12.15
N GLU A 143 -0.51 -3.52 -12.23
CA GLU A 143 0.49 -3.13 -13.21
C GLU A 143 1.63 -2.37 -12.55
N LYS A 144 2.79 -2.37 -13.21
CA LYS A 144 3.94 -1.58 -12.78
C LYS A 144 3.71 -0.11 -13.16
N LEU A 145 3.98 0.81 -12.23
CA LEU A 145 3.99 2.27 -12.49
C LEU A 145 5.28 2.73 -13.18
#